data_AF-A0AA39FF69-F1
#
_entry.id   AF-A0AA39FF69-F1
#
_cell.length_a   1.000
_cell.length_b   1.000
_cell.length_c   1.000
_cell.angle_alpha   90.00
_cell.angle_beta   90.00
_cell.angle_gamma   90.00
#
_symmetry.space_group_name_H-M   'P 1'
#
loop_
_entity.id
_entity.type
_entity.pdbx_description
1 polymer ?
#
loop_
_entity_poly.entity_id
_entity_poly.type
_entity_poly.pdbx_seq_one_letter_code
_entity_poly.pdbx_strand_id
1 'polypeptide(L)'
;MEDIMMNLNGKKLSIIGILIAAQFICILIGGSFYSRPYESQVIFGTICEDNNYYDSDKWYYSRGNGSCKSIDSLADYYYNSDNINENQHVVYVFQMPVSRNGIVLDYSRWQQKLVGALEIDSQIFPNQNEWEMVVRLAYRNKSDPDDAWKHYASSRVKKFGDSIYNSEAIPIFDLSNLYHDYYLLNVYFLHERKNIAEELKHVTGLSLTVINQNEGFTKIMLGLKTVFFFIVLALIIWYWERVISLSRSPAAFEYMILSLGLKIQCVVLPSMNSNQQLQFDGILYRFKFITLATFMCAFLTLGFIFYQMANDPWKWDRYLKPGITSEYFTGIYGMWNIYTISVLYFYAPLEKKTIQQQSEKQKIYTIYSPS
;
A
#
# COMPACT_ATOMS: atom_id res chain seq x y z
N MET A 1 -32.12 20.98 18.00
CA MET A 1 -30.94 20.26 18.50
C MET A 1 -29.75 21.11 18.07
N GLU A 2 -29.22 21.89 18.99
CA GLU A 2 -28.08 22.75 18.69
C GLU A 2 -26.81 21.91 18.79
N ASP A 3 -26.03 21.88 17.71
CA ASP A 3 -24.70 21.27 17.68
C ASP A 3 -23.67 22.35 17.41
N ILE A 4 -22.39 22.06 17.67
CA ILE A 4 -21.30 23.06 17.69
C ILE A 4 -21.23 23.87 16.39
N MET A 5 -21.55 23.23 15.25
CA MET A 5 -21.57 23.85 13.93
C MET A 5 -22.63 24.96 13.73
N MET A 6 -23.78 24.92 14.42
CA MET A 6 -24.80 25.98 14.28
C MET A 6 -24.44 27.26 15.05
N ASN A 7 -23.50 27.18 15.99
CA ASN A 7 -23.04 28.32 16.79
C ASN A 7 -21.54 28.52 16.60
N LEU A 8 -21.15 28.82 15.36
CA LEU A 8 -19.78 29.13 14.96
C LEU A 8 -19.40 30.52 15.47
N ASN A 9 -18.55 30.55 16.49
CA ASN A 9 -17.89 31.76 16.98
C ASN A 9 -16.51 31.89 16.29
N GLY A 10 -15.93 33.09 16.18
CA GLY A 10 -14.62 33.29 15.55
C GLY A 10 -13.50 32.40 16.12
N LYS A 11 -13.56 32.09 17.43
CA LYS A 11 -12.66 31.12 18.08
C LYS A 11 -12.82 29.67 17.58
N LYS A 12 -14.02 29.28 17.15
CA LYS A 12 -14.29 27.94 16.59
C LYS A 12 -13.88 27.87 15.11
N LEU A 13 -13.89 28.99 14.39
CA LEU A 13 -13.36 29.09 13.03
C LEU A 13 -11.83 28.86 13.00
N SER A 14 -11.12 29.26 14.05
CA SER A 14 -9.68 28.99 14.23
C SER A 14 -9.34 27.50 14.24
N ILE A 15 -10.25 26.63 14.70
CA ILE A 15 -10.05 25.17 14.71
C ILE A 15 -9.98 24.62 13.28
N ILE A 16 -10.80 25.16 12.36
CA ILE A 16 -10.73 24.77 10.94
C ILE A 16 -9.35 25.13 10.36
N GLY A 17 -8.81 26.30 10.74
CA GLY A 17 -7.44 26.70 10.36
C GLY A 17 -6.37 25.73 10.88
N ILE A 18 -6.50 25.24 12.11
CA ILE A 18 -5.59 24.24 12.69
C ILE A 18 -5.68 22.91 11.92
N LEU A 19 -6.89 22.47 11.56
CA LEU A 19 -7.09 21.24 10.80
C LEU A 19 -6.50 21.33 9.39
N ILE A 20 -6.61 22.48 8.73
CA ILE A 20 -5.97 22.74 7.44
C ILE A 20 -4.43 22.74 7.59
N ALA A 21 -3.89 23.38 8.63
CA ALA A 21 -2.46 23.37 8.90
C ALA A 21 -1.95 21.94 9.18
N ALA A 22 -2.70 21.13 9.92
CA ALA A 22 -2.39 19.73 10.16
C ALA A 22 -2.36 18.91 8.85
N GLN A 23 -3.26 19.20 7.90
CA GLN A 23 -3.24 18.58 6.58
C GLN A 23 -1.95 18.93 5.81
N PHE A 24 -1.54 20.19 5.81
CA PHE A 24 -0.27 20.59 5.19
C PHE A 24 0.93 19.91 5.85
N ILE A 25 0.93 19.77 7.17
CA ILE A 25 1.98 19.04 7.89
C ILE A 25 2.03 17.57 7.46
N CYS A 26 0.88 16.90 7.30
CA CYS A 26 0.85 15.50 6.83
C CYS A 26 1.46 15.33 5.42
N ILE A 27 1.23 16.30 4.54
CA ILE A 27 1.83 16.33 3.19
C ILE A 27 3.35 16.57 3.31
N LEU A 28 3.77 17.57 4.10
CA LEU A 28 5.19 17.88 4.30
C LEU A 28 5.97 16.73 4.92
N ILE A 29 5.37 15.96 5.83
CA ILE A 29 5.99 14.75 6.40
C ILE A 29 6.20 13.69 5.30
N GLY A 30 5.27 13.55 4.35
CA GLY A 30 5.47 12.62 3.23
C GLY A 30 6.59 13.06 2.29
N GLY A 31 6.77 14.37 2.09
CA GLY A 31 7.77 14.92 1.17
C GLY A 31 9.17 15.06 1.76
N SER A 32 9.28 15.47 3.02
CA SER A 32 10.56 15.83 3.64
C SER A 32 11.46 14.63 3.94
N PHE A 33 10.89 13.43 4.08
CA PHE A 33 11.65 12.22 4.41
C PHE A 33 12.01 11.34 3.20
N TYR A 34 11.71 11.80 1.97
CA TYR A 34 12.20 11.27 0.68
C TYR A 34 12.11 9.74 0.45
N SER A 35 11.31 9.00 1.20
CA SER A 35 11.25 7.54 1.10
C SER A 35 10.12 7.13 0.18
N ARG A 36 10.44 6.67 -1.04
CA ARG A 36 9.47 6.02 -1.93
C ARG A 36 8.76 4.90 -1.15
N PRO A 37 7.43 4.73 -1.26
CA PRO A 37 6.72 3.68 -0.52
C PRO A 37 7.26 2.27 -0.80
N TYR A 38 7.68 2.03 -2.03
CA TYR A 38 8.29 0.79 -2.50
C TYR A 38 9.62 1.10 -3.18
N GLU A 39 10.56 0.18 -3.02
CA GLU A 39 11.82 0.12 -3.76
C GLU A 39 11.76 -1.11 -4.68
N SER A 40 12.25 -0.94 -5.90
CA SER A 40 12.40 -2.03 -6.86
C SER A 40 13.86 -2.15 -7.26
N GLN A 41 14.33 -3.38 -7.41
CA GLN A 41 15.66 -3.69 -7.90
C GLN A 41 15.58 -4.85 -8.89
N VAL A 42 16.33 -4.75 -9.99
CA VAL A 42 16.47 -5.82 -10.96
C VAL A 42 17.76 -6.59 -10.66
N ILE A 43 17.65 -7.91 -10.57
CA ILE A 43 18.76 -8.82 -10.28
C ILE A 43 18.95 -9.74 -11.47
N PHE A 44 20.12 -9.70 -12.10
CA PHE A 44 20.46 -10.64 -13.16
C PHE A 44 20.87 -11.99 -12.55
N GLY A 45 20.34 -13.07 -13.09
CA GLY A 45 20.61 -14.43 -12.61
C GLY A 45 22.06 -14.80 -12.87
N THR A 46 22.77 -15.25 -11.83
CA THR A 46 24.09 -15.85 -11.98
C THR A 46 23.93 -17.32 -12.32
N ILE A 47 24.62 -17.76 -13.36
CA ILE A 47 24.55 -19.13 -13.85
C ILE A 47 25.59 -19.96 -13.09
N CYS A 48 25.16 -21.01 -12.39
CA CYS A 48 26.01 -21.91 -11.62
C CYS A 48 25.97 -23.33 -12.21
N GLU A 49 27.13 -23.98 -12.25
CA GLU A 49 27.28 -25.39 -12.61
C GLU A 49 26.78 -26.30 -11.46
N ASP A 50 25.87 -27.23 -11.76
CA ASP A 50 25.41 -28.28 -10.85
C ASP A 50 25.83 -29.67 -11.36
N ASN A 51 26.79 -30.24 -10.64
CA ASN A 51 27.36 -31.56 -10.93
C ASN A 51 26.53 -32.72 -10.36
N ASN A 52 25.61 -32.44 -9.43
CA ASN A 52 24.76 -33.44 -8.80
C ASN A 52 23.32 -33.21 -9.25
N TYR A 53 22.83 -34.07 -10.15
CA TYR A 53 21.45 -34.03 -10.65
C TYR A 53 20.45 -33.80 -9.51
N TYR A 54 19.84 -32.60 -9.49
CA TYR A 54 18.70 -32.24 -8.63
C TYR A 54 18.84 -32.72 -7.18
N ASP A 55 19.95 -32.37 -6.52
CA ASP A 55 20.08 -32.62 -5.08
C ASP A 55 19.20 -31.61 -4.29
N SER A 56 18.20 -32.14 -3.58
CA SER A 56 17.29 -31.32 -2.76
C SER A 56 17.99 -30.63 -1.60
N ASP A 57 19.21 -31.02 -1.24
CA ASP A 57 19.79 -30.58 0.03
C ASP A 57 20.86 -29.50 -0.16
N LYS A 58 21.37 -29.34 -1.38
CA LYS A 58 22.43 -28.37 -1.69
C LYS A 58 21.89 -27.05 -2.25
N TRP A 59 22.42 -25.94 -1.74
CA TRP A 59 22.10 -24.59 -2.19
C TRP A 59 23.29 -23.94 -2.90
N TYR A 60 23.03 -23.42 -4.09
CA TYR A 60 23.98 -22.63 -4.88
C TYR A 60 23.79 -21.14 -4.62
N TYR A 61 24.87 -20.42 -4.32
CA TYR A 61 24.86 -18.98 -4.07
C TYR A 61 26.04 -18.32 -4.79
N SER A 62 25.87 -17.05 -5.18
CA SER A 62 26.86 -16.32 -5.97
C SER A 62 27.90 -15.59 -5.11
N ARG A 63 27.62 -15.32 -3.83
CA ARG A 63 28.49 -14.55 -2.93
C ARG A 63 28.65 -15.22 -1.58
N GLY A 64 29.88 -15.26 -1.08
CA GLY A 64 30.25 -15.84 0.22
C GLY A 64 31.36 -16.88 0.08
N ASN A 65 31.85 -17.39 1.21
CA ASN A 65 32.71 -18.57 1.18
C ASN A 65 31.93 -19.75 0.57
N GLY A 66 32.51 -20.54 -0.32
CA GLY A 66 31.78 -21.63 -1.01
C GLY A 66 30.85 -21.20 -2.16
N SER A 67 31.03 -19.97 -2.69
CA SER A 67 30.30 -19.50 -3.87
C SER A 67 30.42 -20.48 -5.05
N CYS A 68 29.34 -20.58 -5.83
CA CYS A 68 29.33 -21.42 -7.01
C CYS A 68 30.34 -20.93 -8.06
N LYS A 69 30.80 -21.85 -8.92
CA LYS A 69 31.56 -21.48 -10.11
C LYS A 69 30.59 -20.88 -11.13
N SER A 70 30.69 -19.56 -11.35
CA SER A 70 29.84 -18.85 -12.29
C SER A 70 30.24 -19.13 -13.73
N ILE A 71 29.24 -19.24 -14.61
CA ILE A 71 29.40 -19.40 -16.05
C ILE A 71 28.90 -18.11 -16.72
N ASP A 72 29.70 -17.52 -17.61
CA ASP A 72 29.36 -16.24 -18.25
C ASP A 72 28.35 -16.39 -19.40
N SER A 73 28.41 -17.51 -20.13
CA SER A 73 27.57 -17.78 -21.31
C SER A 73 27.15 -19.24 -21.36
N LEU A 74 25.84 -19.46 -21.40
CA LEU A 74 25.26 -20.80 -21.50
C LEU A 74 25.64 -21.47 -22.84
N ALA A 75 25.75 -20.68 -23.90
CA ALA A 75 26.12 -21.16 -25.24
C ALA A 75 27.58 -21.66 -25.27
N ASP A 76 28.51 -20.91 -24.66
CA ASP A 76 29.92 -21.30 -24.62
C ASP A 76 30.15 -22.50 -23.71
N TYR A 77 29.35 -22.64 -22.65
CA TYR A 77 29.40 -23.78 -21.76
C TYR A 77 28.94 -25.08 -22.46
N TYR A 78 27.81 -25.05 -23.17
CA TYR A 78 27.35 -26.21 -23.94
C TYR A 78 28.22 -26.51 -25.16
N TYR A 79 28.89 -25.51 -25.75
CA TYR A 79 29.78 -25.71 -26.89
C TYR A 79 31.11 -26.36 -26.51
N ASN A 80 31.68 -26.00 -25.34
CA ASN A 80 32.99 -26.49 -24.90
C ASN A 80 32.92 -27.80 -24.09
N SER A 81 31.72 -28.26 -23.70
CA SER A 81 31.56 -29.53 -22.98
C SER A 81 31.39 -30.69 -23.97
N ASP A 82 32.51 -31.27 -24.41
CA ASP A 82 32.55 -32.42 -25.34
C ASP A 82 31.92 -33.72 -24.78
N ASN A 83 31.61 -33.76 -23.48
CA ASN A 83 30.88 -34.84 -22.81
C ASN A 83 29.77 -34.25 -21.95
N ILE A 84 28.67 -33.83 -22.59
CA ILE A 84 27.41 -33.59 -21.89
C ILE A 84 26.93 -34.95 -21.36
N ASN A 85 27.43 -35.37 -20.20
CA ASN A 85 26.72 -36.36 -19.42
C ASN A 85 25.33 -35.79 -19.15
N GLU A 86 24.29 -36.61 -19.31
CA GLU A 86 22.86 -36.28 -19.14
C GLU A 86 22.50 -35.67 -17.76
N ASN A 87 23.50 -35.49 -16.88
CA ASN A 87 23.39 -35.06 -15.49
C ASN A 87 24.01 -33.68 -15.21
N GLN A 88 24.58 -32.98 -16.19
CA GLN A 88 25.07 -31.61 -15.99
C GLN A 88 23.90 -30.64 -16.07
N HIS A 89 23.46 -30.16 -14.90
CA HIS A 89 22.40 -29.17 -14.80
C HIS A 89 22.97 -27.79 -14.52
N VAL A 90 22.22 -26.80 -14.96
CA VAL A 90 22.54 -25.40 -14.73
C VAL A 90 21.49 -24.79 -13.82
N VAL A 91 21.94 -24.02 -12.84
CA VAL A 91 21.08 -23.37 -11.86
C VAL A 91 21.23 -21.87 -12.00
N TYR A 92 20.11 -21.17 -12.17
CA TYR A 92 20.07 -19.72 -12.09
C TYR A 92 19.88 -19.30 -10.64
N VAL A 93 20.82 -18.51 -10.16
CA VAL A 93 20.92 -18.11 -8.76
C VAL A 93 20.68 -16.62 -8.62
N PHE A 94 19.71 -16.26 -7.78
CA PHE A 94 19.41 -14.88 -7.41
C PHE A 94 19.54 -14.73 -5.90
N GLN A 95 20.61 -14.06 -5.47
CA GLN A 95 20.84 -13.78 -4.06
C GLN A 95 20.38 -12.36 -3.72
N MET A 96 19.47 -12.26 -2.75
CA MET A 96 18.82 -11.04 -2.33
C MET A 96 19.17 -10.71 -0.87
N PRO A 97 19.43 -9.42 -0.53
CA PRO A 97 19.43 -8.24 -1.41
C PRO A 97 20.72 -8.09 -2.23
N VAL A 98 20.69 -7.24 -3.27
CA VAL A 98 21.85 -6.97 -4.13
C VAL A 98 22.89 -6.14 -3.38
N SER A 99 24.17 -6.43 -3.61
CA SER A 99 25.27 -5.62 -3.06
C SER A 99 25.38 -4.30 -3.85
N ARG A 100 25.42 -3.17 -3.15
CA ARG A 100 25.66 -1.85 -3.75
C ARG A 100 27.01 -1.33 -3.29
N ASN A 101 27.87 -0.91 -4.24
CA ASN A 101 29.22 -0.38 -3.97
C ASN A 101 30.11 -1.31 -3.12
N GLY A 102 29.97 -2.62 -3.30
CA GLY A 102 30.74 -3.61 -2.54
C GLY A 102 30.24 -3.87 -1.12
N ILE A 103 29.15 -3.22 -0.69
CA ILE A 103 28.54 -3.43 0.63
C ILE A 103 27.39 -4.41 0.48
N VAL A 104 27.46 -5.51 1.24
CA VAL A 104 26.36 -6.47 1.36
C VAL A 104 25.26 -5.82 2.21
N LEU A 105 24.16 -5.49 1.55
CA LEU A 105 22.96 -5.00 2.22
C LEU A 105 22.22 -6.15 2.89
N ASP A 106 21.33 -5.82 3.80
CA ASP A 106 20.46 -6.75 4.50
C ASP A 106 19.01 -6.29 4.44
N TYR A 107 18.09 -7.24 4.51
CA TYR A 107 16.69 -6.93 4.69
C TYR A 107 16.36 -6.71 6.16
N SER A 108 15.42 -5.82 6.40
CA SER A 108 14.92 -5.46 7.72
C SER A 108 13.45 -5.83 7.83
N ARG A 109 13.01 -6.22 9.03
CA ARG A 109 11.60 -6.56 9.34
C ARG A 109 10.65 -5.37 9.17
N TRP A 110 11.20 -4.16 9.05
CA TRP A 110 10.45 -2.96 8.68
C TRP A 110 10.01 -2.94 7.22
N GLN A 111 10.61 -3.78 6.37
CA GLN A 111 10.26 -3.93 4.96
C GLN A 111 9.21 -5.03 4.86
N GLN A 112 7.97 -4.71 5.22
CA GLN A 112 6.92 -5.69 5.54
C GLN A 112 6.57 -6.66 4.40
N LYS A 113 6.86 -6.31 3.15
CA LYS A 113 6.48 -7.06 1.96
C LYS A 113 7.64 -7.19 0.98
N LEU A 114 7.76 -8.36 0.36
CA LEU A 114 8.72 -8.65 -0.72
C LEU A 114 8.07 -9.47 -1.83
N VAL A 115 8.08 -8.92 -3.03
CA VAL A 115 7.53 -9.56 -4.23
C VAL A 115 8.67 -9.78 -5.22
N GLY A 116 8.75 -10.98 -5.80
CA GLY A 116 9.67 -11.31 -6.86
C GLY A 116 8.92 -11.64 -8.14
N ALA A 117 9.24 -10.93 -9.23
CA ALA A 117 8.76 -11.22 -10.56
C ALA A 117 9.94 -11.55 -11.48
N LEU A 118 9.88 -12.71 -12.14
CA LEU A 118 10.93 -13.22 -13.02
C LEU A 118 10.58 -12.88 -14.46
N GLU A 119 11.51 -12.26 -15.15
CA GLU A 119 11.48 -11.97 -16.57
C GLU A 119 12.53 -12.83 -17.27
N ILE A 120 12.13 -13.43 -18.39
CA ILE A 120 12.96 -14.36 -19.16
C ILE A 120 13.43 -13.61 -20.39
N ASP A 121 14.73 -13.36 -20.48
CA ASP A 121 15.34 -12.73 -21.66
C ASP A 121 15.66 -13.86 -22.65
N SER A 122 14.79 -14.02 -23.65
CA SER A 122 14.93 -15.02 -24.71
C SER A 122 14.95 -14.36 -26.08
N GLN A 123 15.87 -14.81 -26.94
CA GLN A 123 15.88 -14.47 -28.35
C GLN A 123 15.18 -15.58 -29.15
N ILE A 124 13.85 -15.47 -29.27
CA ILE A 124 12.99 -16.30 -30.15
C ILE A 124 12.86 -17.77 -29.69
N PHE A 125 11.67 -18.15 -29.21
CA PHE A 125 11.26 -19.56 -29.12
C PHE A 125 10.59 -19.96 -30.44
N PRO A 126 11.18 -20.86 -31.25
CA PRO A 126 10.60 -21.24 -32.54
C PRO A 126 9.39 -22.18 -32.41
N ASN A 127 9.16 -22.80 -31.24
CA ASN A 127 8.10 -23.80 -31.05
C ASN A 127 7.25 -23.53 -29.79
N GLN A 128 5.95 -23.84 -29.88
CA GLN A 128 4.98 -23.86 -28.77
C GLN A 128 5.23 -25.05 -27.84
N ASN A 129 6.40 -25.10 -27.22
CA ASN A 129 6.73 -26.17 -26.29
C ASN A 129 6.38 -25.76 -24.85
N GLU A 130 5.80 -26.70 -24.11
CA GLU A 130 5.68 -26.60 -22.65
C GLU A 130 7.07 -26.65 -22.04
N TRP A 131 7.37 -25.68 -21.17
CA TRP A 131 8.56 -25.73 -20.34
C TRP A 131 8.18 -25.75 -18.87
N GLU A 132 8.93 -26.54 -18.10
CA GLU A 132 8.76 -26.68 -16.65
C GLU A 132 10.01 -26.16 -15.95
N MET A 133 9.82 -25.29 -14.97
CA MET A 133 10.88 -24.83 -14.09
C MET A 133 10.58 -25.18 -12.64
N VAL A 134 11.61 -25.57 -11.89
CA VAL A 134 11.54 -25.71 -10.44
C VAL A 134 12.17 -24.49 -9.82
N VAL A 135 11.41 -23.82 -8.97
CA VAL A 135 11.86 -22.68 -8.19
C VAL A 135 12.01 -23.12 -6.75
N ARG A 136 13.15 -22.78 -6.14
CA ARG A 136 13.44 -23.04 -4.74
C ARG A 136 13.87 -21.75 -4.07
N LEU A 137 13.18 -21.40 -3.00
CA LEU A 137 13.44 -20.24 -2.18
C LEU A 137 14.05 -20.71 -0.86
N ALA A 138 15.17 -20.11 -0.49
CA ALA A 138 15.86 -20.30 0.77
C ALA A 138 16.05 -18.97 1.50
N TYR A 139 16.33 -19.06 2.80
CA TYR A 139 16.61 -17.93 3.65
C TYR A 139 17.85 -18.17 4.51
N ARG A 140 18.42 -17.07 5.00
CA ARG A 140 19.52 -17.06 5.97
C ARG A 140 19.43 -15.81 6.84
N ASN A 141 19.87 -15.93 8.10
CA ASN A 141 19.98 -14.78 9.01
C ASN A 141 21.45 -14.37 9.20
N LYS A 142 21.70 -13.15 9.66
CA LYS A 142 23.06 -12.63 9.92
C LYS A 142 23.89 -13.47 10.89
N SER A 143 23.24 -14.20 11.80
CA SER A 143 23.91 -15.08 12.78
C SER A 143 24.34 -16.42 12.19
N ASP A 144 23.80 -16.81 11.04
CA ASP A 144 24.10 -18.09 10.40
C ASP A 144 25.36 -17.97 9.52
N PRO A 145 26.22 -19.00 9.44
CA PRO A 145 27.39 -18.99 8.55
C PRO A 145 26.97 -18.92 7.09
N ASP A 146 27.88 -18.51 6.19
CA ASP A 146 27.59 -18.24 4.77
C ASP A 146 26.97 -19.43 4.01
N ASP A 147 27.31 -20.65 4.42
CA ASP A 147 26.89 -21.88 3.73
C ASP A 147 25.57 -22.44 4.27
N ALA A 148 25.07 -21.93 5.40
CA ALA A 148 23.91 -22.48 6.11
C ALA A 148 22.57 -21.93 5.60
N TRP A 149 22.31 -22.11 4.31
CA TRP A 149 21.01 -21.79 3.70
C TRP A 149 19.93 -22.77 4.12
N LYS A 150 18.78 -22.24 4.54
CA LYS A 150 17.63 -23.02 5.00
C LYS A 150 16.50 -22.95 3.98
N HIS A 151 15.88 -24.09 3.72
CA HIS A 151 14.74 -24.16 2.81
C HIS A 151 13.56 -23.33 3.32
N TYR A 152 13.01 -22.46 2.47
CA TYR A 152 11.76 -21.74 2.73
C TYR A 152 10.58 -22.42 2.04
N ALA A 153 10.62 -22.48 0.71
CA ALA A 153 9.56 -23.05 -0.12
C ALA A 153 10.12 -23.50 -1.47
N SER A 154 9.47 -24.47 -2.10
CA SER A 154 9.78 -24.91 -3.45
C SER A 154 8.50 -25.10 -4.24
N SER A 155 8.50 -24.73 -5.52
CA SER A 155 7.35 -24.91 -6.40
C SER A 155 7.80 -25.29 -7.80
N ARG A 156 6.93 -25.98 -8.55
CA ARG A 156 7.13 -26.27 -9.96
C ARG A 156 6.17 -25.42 -10.78
N VAL A 157 6.70 -24.65 -11.71
CA VAL A 157 5.95 -23.75 -12.59
C VAL A 157 6.02 -24.32 -13.99
N LYS A 158 4.85 -24.71 -14.53
CA LYS A 158 4.68 -25.10 -15.93
C LYS A 158 4.10 -23.91 -16.68
N LYS A 159 4.74 -23.49 -17.77
CA LYS A 159 4.21 -22.44 -18.64
C LYS A 159 4.15 -22.95 -20.07
N PHE A 160 3.02 -22.69 -20.71
CA PHE A 160 2.84 -22.91 -22.13
C PHE A 160 3.50 -21.76 -22.88
N GLY A 161 4.40 -22.08 -23.81
CA GLY A 161 5.06 -21.08 -24.65
C GLY A 161 4.08 -20.45 -25.62
N ASP A 162 3.45 -19.35 -25.23
CA ASP A 162 2.77 -18.48 -26.18
C ASP A 162 3.82 -17.59 -26.85
N SER A 163 4.02 -17.76 -28.15
CA SER A 163 4.88 -16.91 -28.94
C SER A 163 4.20 -15.55 -29.12
N ILE A 164 4.75 -14.48 -28.53
CA ILE A 164 4.81 -13.11 -29.05
C ILE A 164 5.76 -12.32 -28.14
N TYR A 165 6.82 -11.77 -28.75
CA TYR A 165 7.77 -10.68 -28.43
C TYR A 165 7.78 -9.89 -27.09
N ASN A 166 6.91 -10.14 -26.11
CA ASN A 166 6.93 -9.49 -24.82
C ASN A 166 7.03 -10.55 -23.72
N SER A 167 8.21 -10.66 -23.12
CA SER A 167 8.42 -11.42 -21.89
C SER A 167 7.60 -10.79 -20.77
N GLU A 168 6.37 -11.27 -20.57
CA GLU A 168 5.57 -10.85 -19.43
C GLU A 168 6.24 -11.34 -18.13
N ALA A 169 6.43 -10.43 -17.18
CA ALA A 169 7.02 -10.74 -15.88
C ALA A 169 6.14 -11.76 -15.14
N ILE A 170 6.73 -12.90 -14.77
CA ILE A 170 6.06 -13.99 -14.09
C ILE A 170 6.20 -13.77 -12.57
N PRO A 171 5.12 -13.55 -11.80
CA PRO A 171 5.22 -13.44 -10.35
C PRO A 171 5.62 -14.80 -9.76
N ILE A 172 6.79 -14.86 -9.12
CA ILE A 172 7.35 -16.12 -8.58
C ILE A 172 7.04 -16.28 -7.10
N PHE A 173 7.12 -15.20 -6.33
CA PHE A 173 6.80 -15.23 -4.91
C PHE A 173 6.24 -13.89 -4.44
N ASP A 174 5.30 -13.96 -3.50
CA ASP A 174 4.80 -12.81 -2.73
C ASP A 174 4.93 -13.16 -1.23
N LEU A 175 5.92 -12.57 -0.58
CA LEU A 175 6.14 -12.70 0.85
C LEU A 175 5.50 -11.51 1.57
N SER A 176 4.39 -11.78 2.25
CA SER A 176 3.66 -10.78 3.06
C SER A 176 4.34 -10.43 4.39
N ASN A 177 5.43 -11.11 4.75
CA ASN A 177 6.24 -10.80 5.92
C ASN A 177 7.71 -11.13 5.64
N LEU A 178 8.55 -10.10 5.64
CA LEU A 178 9.98 -10.24 5.49
C LEU A 178 10.63 -10.44 6.86
N TYR A 179 10.78 -11.70 7.25
CA TYR A 179 11.31 -12.04 8.58
C TYR A 179 12.83 -12.23 8.61
N HIS A 180 13.41 -12.72 7.51
CA HIS A 180 14.83 -13.07 7.40
C HIS A 180 15.65 -11.96 6.73
N ASP A 181 16.96 -11.97 6.98
CA ASP A 181 17.85 -10.90 6.52
C ASP A 181 18.31 -11.12 5.07
N TYR A 182 18.44 -12.38 4.64
CA TYR A 182 18.89 -12.78 3.32
C TYR A 182 17.97 -13.84 2.72
N TYR A 183 17.75 -13.73 1.41
CA TYR A 183 16.97 -14.68 0.62
C TYR A 183 17.76 -15.13 -0.60
N LEU A 184 17.52 -16.37 -1.01
CA LEU A 184 18.18 -16.99 -2.15
C LEU A 184 17.14 -17.71 -2.99
N LEU A 185 17.10 -17.40 -4.28
CA LEU A 185 16.22 -18.05 -5.23
C LEU A 185 17.06 -18.86 -6.22
N ASN A 186 16.85 -20.17 -6.24
CA ASN A 186 17.44 -21.07 -7.21
C ASN A 186 16.36 -21.52 -8.19
N VAL A 187 16.62 -21.31 -9.48
CA VAL A 187 15.72 -21.67 -10.56
C VAL A 187 16.39 -22.72 -11.43
N TYR A 188 15.71 -23.84 -11.59
CA TYR A 188 16.13 -24.99 -12.37
C TYR A 188 15.18 -25.14 -13.55
N PHE A 189 15.71 -25.31 -14.76
CA PHE A 189 14.91 -25.75 -15.88
C PHE A 189 14.93 -27.28 -15.94
N LEU A 190 13.75 -27.91 -15.88
CA LEU A 190 13.65 -29.35 -16.03
C LEU A 190 13.67 -29.71 -17.51
N HIS A 191 14.49 -30.71 -17.83
CA HIS A 191 14.70 -31.18 -19.19
C HIS A 191 14.19 -32.61 -19.32
N GLU A 192 12.97 -32.80 -19.81
CA GLU A 192 12.38 -34.15 -19.99
C GLU A 192 12.70 -34.78 -21.36
N ARG A 193 13.30 -34.07 -22.34
CA ARG A 193 13.62 -34.65 -23.66
C ARG A 193 14.91 -34.12 -24.29
N LYS A 194 15.77 -35.06 -24.71
CA LYS A 194 17.09 -34.91 -25.38
C LYS A 194 17.19 -33.89 -26.53
N ASN A 195 16.10 -33.41 -27.10
CA ASN A 195 16.10 -32.48 -28.24
C ASN A 195 15.98 -30.99 -27.86
N ILE A 196 15.82 -30.66 -26.58
CA ILE A 196 15.65 -29.25 -26.12
C ILE A 196 17.00 -28.54 -25.88
N ALA A 197 18.13 -29.27 -25.95
CA ALA A 197 19.47 -28.66 -25.85
C ALA A 197 19.77 -27.66 -26.99
N GLU A 198 19.04 -27.74 -28.12
CA GLU A 198 19.09 -26.72 -29.19
C GLU A 198 18.22 -25.50 -28.88
N GLU A 199 17.11 -25.65 -28.15
CA GLU A 199 16.14 -24.57 -27.90
C GLU A 199 16.56 -23.67 -26.72
N LEU A 200 17.29 -24.20 -25.74
CA LEU A 200 17.85 -23.43 -24.62
C LEU A 200 19.11 -22.62 -24.98
N LYS A 201 19.68 -22.80 -26.19
CA LYS A 201 20.75 -21.94 -26.72
C LYS A 201 20.32 -20.48 -26.88
N HIS A 202 19.02 -20.24 -26.95
CA HIS A 202 18.42 -18.92 -27.21
C HIS A 202 18.00 -18.16 -25.94
N VAL A 203 18.05 -18.81 -24.77
CA VAL A 203 17.82 -18.12 -23.49
C VAL A 203 19.11 -17.39 -23.11
N THR A 204 19.11 -16.07 -23.27
CA THR A 204 20.30 -15.24 -22.99
C THR A 204 20.51 -15.02 -21.50
N GLY A 205 19.43 -15.02 -20.72
CA GLY A 205 19.51 -14.83 -19.27
C GLY A 205 18.14 -14.75 -18.61
N LEU A 206 18.15 -14.75 -17.29
CA LEU A 206 16.98 -14.50 -16.47
C LEU A 206 17.20 -13.26 -15.62
N SER A 207 16.18 -12.41 -15.49
CA SER A 207 16.20 -11.25 -14.62
C SER A 207 15.07 -11.32 -13.61
N LEU A 208 15.39 -11.10 -12.33
CA LEU A 208 14.43 -11.08 -11.24
C LEU A 208 14.24 -9.65 -10.77
N THR A 209 13.04 -9.10 -10.98
CA THR A 209 12.63 -7.84 -10.39
C THR A 209 12.08 -8.10 -8.99
N VAL A 210 12.75 -7.56 -8.00
CA VAL A 210 12.37 -7.66 -6.60
C VAL A 210 11.84 -6.33 -6.13
N ILE A 211 10.64 -6.32 -5.54
CA ILE A 211 9.95 -5.16 -5.02
C ILE A 211 9.79 -5.32 -3.52
N ASN A 212 10.39 -4.44 -2.74
CA ASN A 212 10.30 -4.41 -1.28
C ASN A 212 9.69 -3.10 -0.80
N GLN A 213 8.89 -3.17 0.27
CA GLN A 213 8.42 -1.96 0.93
C GLN A 213 9.59 -1.22 1.59
N ASN A 214 9.63 0.10 1.46
CA ASN A 214 10.71 0.87 2.05
C ASN A 214 10.57 0.95 3.58
N GLU A 215 11.68 0.73 4.27
CA GLU A 215 11.75 0.80 5.74
C GLU A 215 11.41 2.21 6.26
N GLY A 216 11.94 3.26 5.63
CA GLY A 216 11.72 4.64 6.04
C GLY A 216 10.25 5.03 5.94
N PHE A 217 9.61 4.68 4.83
CA PHE A 217 8.18 4.90 4.63
C PHE A 217 7.33 4.15 5.65
N THR A 218 7.67 2.90 5.95
CA THR A 218 6.94 2.09 6.93
C THR A 218 6.99 2.70 8.33
N LYS A 219 8.17 3.18 8.76
CA LYS A 219 8.33 3.84 10.07
C LYS A 219 7.50 5.12 10.16
N ILE A 220 7.51 5.96 9.12
CA ILE A 220 6.73 7.19 9.06
C ILE A 220 5.23 6.88 9.12
N MET A 221 4.78 5.93 8.31
CA MET A 221 3.38 5.52 8.27
C MET A 221 2.92 4.95 9.61
N LEU A 222 3.77 4.15 10.28
CA LEU A 222 3.47 3.66 11.63
C LEU A 222 3.35 4.82 12.62
N GLY A 223 4.30 5.75 12.64
CA GLY A 223 4.25 6.94 13.50
C GLY A 223 2.99 7.77 13.28
N LEU A 224 2.63 8.02 12.02
CA LEU A 224 1.42 8.76 11.65
C LEU A 224 0.14 8.04 12.13
N LYS A 225 0.07 6.72 11.92
CA LYS A 225 -1.04 5.88 12.41
C LYS A 225 -1.15 5.92 13.92
N THR A 226 -0.04 5.83 14.64
CA THR A 226 -0.03 5.87 16.11
C THR A 226 -0.53 7.23 16.64
N VAL A 227 -0.06 8.35 16.07
CA VAL A 227 -0.50 9.69 16.49
C VAL A 227 -2.00 9.88 16.26
N PHE A 228 -2.49 9.60 15.05
CA PHE A 228 -3.91 9.76 14.74
C PHE A 228 -4.80 8.80 15.54
N PHE A 229 -4.34 7.57 15.79
CA PHE A 229 -5.08 6.60 16.59
C PHE A 229 -5.42 7.15 17.99
N PHE A 230 -4.44 7.70 18.70
CA PHE A 230 -4.68 8.25 20.04
C PHE A 230 -5.57 9.50 20.03
N ILE A 231 -5.42 10.38 19.04
CA ILE A 231 -6.25 11.58 18.89
C ILE A 231 -7.71 11.19 18.61
N VAL A 232 -7.94 10.30 17.64
CA VAL A 232 -9.28 9.85 17.26
C VAL A 232 -9.92 9.08 18.42
N LEU A 233 -9.16 8.22 19.11
CA LEU A 233 -9.66 7.50 20.29
C LEU A 233 -10.12 8.45 21.40
N ALA A 234 -9.30 9.46 21.73
CA ALA A 234 -9.68 10.46 22.74
C ALA A 234 -10.94 11.25 22.34
N LEU A 235 -11.07 11.61 21.06
CA LEU A 235 -12.26 12.30 20.54
C LEU A 235 -13.49 11.41 20.53
N ILE A 236 -13.35 10.12 20.23
CA ILE A 236 -14.45 9.15 20.30
C ILE A 236 -14.93 9.03 21.74
N ILE A 237 -14.02 8.88 22.71
CA ILE A 237 -14.37 8.81 24.15
C ILE A 237 -15.09 10.09 24.57
N TRP A 238 -14.54 11.27 24.24
CA TRP A 238 -15.16 12.56 24.55
C TRP A 238 -16.54 12.72 23.89
N TYR A 239 -16.69 12.33 22.63
CA TYR A 239 -17.96 12.36 21.91
C TYR A 239 -18.98 11.43 22.56
N TRP A 240 -18.55 10.24 22.94
CA TRP A 240 -19.39 9.22 23.56
C TRP A 240 -19.93 9.65 24.92
N GLU A 241 -19.07 10.23 25.77
CA GLU A 241 -19.50 10.81 27.05
C GLU A 241 -20.58 11.89 26.86
N ARG A 242 -20.44 12.72 25.81
CA ARG A 242 -21.45 13.72 25.48
C ARG A 242 -22.75 13.10 25.01
N VAL A 243 -22.70 12.11 24.12
CA VAL A 243 -23.90 11.42 23.63
C VAL A 243 -24.69 10.78 24.77
N ILE A 244 -24.02 10.11 25.73
CA ILE A 244 -24.69 9.50 26.90
C ILE A 244 -25.34 10.57 27.78
N SER A 245 -24.73 11.75 27.91
CA SER A 245 -25.31 12.87 28.67
C SER A 245 -26.65 13.35 28.09
N LEU A 246 -26.91 13.13 26.79
CA LEU A 246 -28.25 13.29 26.23
C LEU A 246 -29.05 12.01 26.48
N SER A 247 -29.99 12.08 27.41
CA SER A 247 -30.92 11.01 27.78
C SER A 247 -31.88 10.61 26.64
N ARG A 248 -31.37 10.03 25.56
CA ARG A 248 -32.15 9.50 24.42
C ARG A 248 -31.85 8.02 24.21
N SER A 249 -32.89 7.24 23.94
CA SER A 249 -32.76 5.83 23.55
C SER A 249 -32.15 5.71 22.14
N PRO A 250 -31.22 4.78 21.89
CA PRO A 250 -30.53 4.61 20.60
C PRO A 250 -31.46 4.29 19.41
N ALA A 251 -32.69 3.83 19.66
CA ALA A 251 -33.72 3.59 18.64
C ALA A 251 -34.21 4.86 17.92
N ALA A 252 -33.87 6.06 18.40
CA ALA A 252 -34.36 7.32 17.83
C ALA A 252 -33.71 7.70 16.48
N PHE A 253 -32.57 7.11 16.10
CA PHE A 253 -31.86 7.50 14.87
C PHE A 253 -32.62 7.07 13.60
N GLU A 254 -33.16 5.85 13.60
CA GLU A 254 -33.98 5.32 12.51
C GLU A 254 -35.30 6.10 12.36
N TYR A 255 -36.00 6.36 13.47
CA TYR A 255 -37.20 7.21 13.46
C TYR A 255 -36.89 8.67 13.09
N MET A 256 -35.68 9.18 13.39
CA MET A 256 -35.28 10.54 13.00
C MET A 256 -35.02 10.63 11.50
N ILE A 257 -34.40 9.62 10.88
CA ILE A 257 -34.22 9.55 9.42
C ILE A 257 -35.57 9.37 8.71
N LEU A 258 -36.43 8.50 9.22
CA LEU A 258 -37.76 8.24 8.64
C LEU A 258 -38.69 9.45 8.79
N SER A 259 -38.67 10.11 9.95
CA SER A 259 -39.41 11.37 10.16
C SER A 259 -38.82 12.55 9.39
N LEU A 260 -37.51 12.59 9.15
CA LEU A 260 -36.88 13.59 8.28
C LEU A 260 -37.30 13.36 6.81
N GLY A 261 -37.28 12.11 6.33
CA GLY A 261 -37.74 11.74 4.99
C GLY A 261 -39.21 12.09 4.77
N LEU A 262 -40.09 11.74 5.72
CA LEU A 262 -41.51 12.12 5.71
C LEU A 262 -41.70 13.65 5.74
N LYS A 263 -40.92 14.37 6.54
CA LYS A 263 -41.00 15.84 6.59
C LYS A 263 -40.50 16.49 5.31
N ILE A 264 -39.43 15.99 4.68
CA ILE A 264 -38.94 16.48 3.38
C ILE A 264 -40.02 16.29 2.30
N GLN A 265 -40.74 15.17 2.31
CA GLN A 265 -41.88 14.94 1.41
C GLN A 265 -43.08 15.83 1.73
N CYS A 266 -43.30 16.22 2.99
CA CYS A 266 -44.35 17.18 3.37
C CYS A 266 -43.98 18.67 3.14
N VAL A 267 -42.70 19.01 2.99
CA VAL A 267 -42.18 20.39 2.80
C VAL A 267 -42.50 20.98 1.40
N VAL A 268 -43.11 20.20 0.51
CA VAL A 268 -43.76 20.75 -0.70
C VAL A 268 -44.96 21.67 -0.34
N LEU A 269 -45.41 21.72 0.92
CA LEU A 269 -46.46 22.61 1.40
C LEU A 269 -45.87 23.88 2.10
N PRO A 270 -46.31 25.11 1.73
CA PRO A 270 -45.64 26.37 2.10
C PRO A 270 -45.99 26.91 3.51
N SER A 271 -46.51 26.11 4.44
CA SER A 271 -47.13 26.60 5.69
C SER A 271 -46.36 26.29 6.99
N MET A 272 -45.02 26.29 6.97
CA MET A 272 -44.22 26.06 8.20
C MET A 272 -44.00 27.34 9.03
N ASN A 273 -44.12 27.21 10.36
CA ASN A 273 -43.78 28.27 11.32
C ASN A 273 -42.28 28.63 11.25
N SER A 274 -41.91 29.89 11.48
CA SER A 274 -40.52 30.39 11.38
C SER A 274 -39.52 29.59 12.22
N ASN A 275 -39.91 29.13 13.41
CA ASN A 275 -39.07 28.29 14.28
C ASN A 275 -38.80 26.89 13.70
N GLN A 276 -39.72 26.35 12.91
CA GLN A 276 -39.54 25.06 12.24
C GLN A 276 -38.63 25.22 11.02
N GLN A 277 -38.82 26.29 10.23
CA GLN A 277 -37.97 26.61 9.08
C GLN A 277 -36.50 26.74 9.47
N LEU A 278 -36.19 27.47 10.55
CA LEU A 278 -34.82 27.59 11.08
C LEU A 278 -34.18 26.25 11.46
N GLN A 279 -34.97 25.29 11.96
CA GLN A 279 -34.48 23.95 12.27
C GLN A 279 -34.18 23.13 11.01
N PHE A 280 -35.03 23.24 9.99
CA PHE A 280 -34.81 22.57 8.70
C PHE A 280 -33.63 23.17 7.94
N ASP A 281 -33.51 24.49 7.88
CA ASP A 281 -32.38 25.18 7.26
C ASP A 281 -31.07 24.78 7.94
N GLY A 282 -31.09 24.63 9.26
CA GLY A 282 -29.99 24.07 10.03
C GLY A 282 -29.59 22.67 9.58
N ILE A 283 -30.55 21.73 9.53
CA ILE A 283 -30.32 20.33 9.13
C ILE A 283 -29.83 20.23 7.68
N LEU A 284 -30.47 20.97 6.77
CA LEU A 284 -30.13 21.00 5.35
C LEU A 284 -28.72 21.56 5.12
N TYR A 285 -28.35 22.62 5.86
CA TYR A 285 -26.99 23.17 5.83
C TYR A 285 -25.95 22.13 6.28
N ARG A 286 -26.25 21.34 7.33
CA ARG A 286 -25.37 20.25 7.79
C ARG A 286 -25.15 19.19 6.71
N PHE A 287 -26.24 18.78 6.07
CA PHE A 287 -26.20 17.77 5.02
C PHE A 287 -25.40 18.27 3.81
N LYS A 288 -25.68 19.49 3.34
CA LYS A 288 -24.96 20.11 2.23
C LYS A 288 -23.47 20.28 2.53
N PHE A 289 -23.12 20.69 3.74
CA PHE A 289 -21.72 20.90 4.16
C PHE A 289 -20.90 19.60 4.17
N ILE A 290 -21.38 18.53 4.83
CA ILE A 290 -20.70 17.22 4.80
C ILE A 290 -20.61 16.71 3.38
N THR A 291 -21.71 16.78 2.63
CA THR A 291 -21.79 16.23 1.28
C THR A 291 -20.76 16.90 0.37
N LEU A 292 -20.66 18.24 0.42
CA LEU A 292 -19.66 18.99 -0.35
C LEU A 292 -18.23 18.67 0.09
N ALA A 293 -17.97 18.61 1.41
CA ALA A 293 -16.64 18.24 1.92
C ALA A 293 -16.23 16.81 1.50
N THR A 294 -17.17 15.87 1.51
CA THR A 294 -16.95 14.48 1.08
C THR A 294 -16.65 14.41 -0.41
N PHE A 295 -17.43 15.11 -1.24
CA PHE A 295 -17.17 15.16 -2.68
C PHE A 295 -15.83 15.80 -3.02
N MET A 296 -15.44 16.86 -2.31
CA MET A 296 -14.13 17.49 -2.48
C MET A 296 -12.99 16.53 -2.11
N CYS A 297 -13.08 15.84 -0.96
CA CYS A 297 -12.09 14.83 -0.56
C CYS A 297 -12.02 13.69 -1.58
N ALA A 298 -13.17 13.18 -2.04
CA ALA A 298 -13.25 12.11 -3.03
C ALA A 298 -12.64 12.54 -4.38
N PHE A 299 -12.95 13.73 -4.86
CA PHE A 299 -12.40 14.24 -6.12
C PHE A 299 -10.87 14.38 -6.07
N LEU A 300 -10.34 14.91 -4.97
CA LEU A 300 -8.89 15.00 -4.76
C LEU A 300 -8.23 13.62 -4.72
N THR A 301 -8.85 12.62 -4.06
CA THR A 301 -8.33 11.25 -4.06
C THR A 301 -8.34 10.61 -5.45
N LEU A 302 -9.46 10.71 -6.17
CA LEU A 302 -9.65 10.11 -7.49
C LEU A 302 -8.77 10.77 -8.55
N GLY A 303 -8.68 12.10 -8.56
CA GLY A 303 -7.85 12.84 -9.51
C GLY A 303 -6.39 12.39 -9.48
N PHE A 304 -5.88 12.05 -8.30
CA PHE A 304 -4.54 11.49 -8.19
C PHE A 304 -4.45 10.03 -8.63
N ILE A 305 -5.42 9.17 -8.30
CA ILE A 305 -5.42 7.78 -8.79
C ILE A 305 -5.35 7.79 -10.33
N PHE A 306 -6.14 8.64 -10.97
CA PHE A 306 -6.07 8.82 -12.43
C PHE A 306 -4.74 9.40 -12.89
N TYR A 307 -4.16 10.37 -12.17
CA TYR A 307 -2.82 10.88 -12.46
C TYR A 307 -1.75 9.78 -12.39
N GLN A 308 -1.85 8.89 -11.40
CA GLN A 308 -0.96 7.74 -11.28
C GLN A 308 -1.15 6.78 -12.47
N MET A 309 -2.40 6.38 -12.75
CA MET A 309 -2.71 5.50 -13.88
C MET A 309 -2.28 6.07 -15.23
N ALA A 310 -2.38 7.38 -15.43
CA ALA A 310 -1.97 8.04 -16.67
C ALA A 310 -0.44 8.09 -16.85
N ASN A 311 0.32 8.14 -15.74
CA ASN A 311 1.78 8.21 -15.78
C ASN A 311 2.48 6.85 -15.60
N ASP A 312 1.78 5.82 -15.09
CA ASP A 312 2.32 4.50 -14.78
C ASP A 312 1.89 3.31 -15.70
N PRO A 313 1.73 3.41 -17.03
CA PRO A 313 1.45 2.21 -17.80
C PRO A 313 2.59 1.17 -17.83
N TRP A 314 3.86 1.55 -18.07
CA TRP A 314 4.87 0.54 -18.52
C TRP A 314 6.36 0.85 -18.28
N LYS A 315 6.77 1.61 -17.24
CA LYS A 315 8.21 1.75 -16.89
C LYS A 315 8.41 1.91 -15.39
N TRP A 316 8.64 0.80 -14.69
CA TRP A 316 8.81 0.74 -13.23
C TRP A 316 9.99 1.54 -12.64
N ASP A 317 10.84 2.24 -13.40
CA ASP A 317 12.09 2.75 -12.82
C ASP A 317 12.67 4.12 -13.25
N ARG A 318 12.02 4.98 -14.06
CA ARG A 318 12.77 6.15 -14.60
C ARG A 318 12.26 7.58 -14.48
N TYR A 319 11.01 7.89 -14.13
CA TYR A 319 10.57 9.30 -14.23
C TYR A 319 9.71 9.89 -13.10
N LEU A 320 9.41 9.15 -12.03
CA LEU A 320 8.76 9.75 -10.87
C LEU A 320 9.80 10.33 -9.90
N LYS A 321 9.76 11.66 -9.74
CA LYS A 321 10.50 12.33 -8.66
C LYS A 321 10.10 11.69 -7.33
N PRO A 322 11.05 11.21 -6.52
CA PRO A 322 10.80 10.34 -5.35
C PRO A 322 9.87 10.91 -4.27
N GLY A 323 9.62 12.22 -4.21
CA GLY A 323 8.80 12.85 -3.16
C GLY A 323 7.28 12.80 -3.38
N ILE A 324 6.81 12.79 -4.63
CA ILE A 324 5.38 13.03 -4.93
C ILE A 324 4.49 11.86 -4.47
N THR A 325 4.99 10.63 -4.52
CA THR A 325 4.19 9.44 -4.17
C THR A 325 4.01 9.28 -2.66
N SER A 326 5.05 9.49 -1.85
CA SER A 326 4.93 9.42 -0.38
C SER A 326 4.08 10.56 0.20
N GLU A 327 4.23 11.78 -0.32
CA GLU A 327 3.38 12.95 0.00
C GLU A 327 1.89 12.65 -0.14
N TYR A 328 1.54 11.90 -1.18
CA TYR A 328 0.16 11.52 -1.43
C TYR A 328 -0.35 10.49 -0.42
N PHE A 329 0.38 9.40 -0.16
CA PHE A 329 -0.05 8.39 0.80
C PHE A 329 -0.25 8.98 2.20
N THR A 330 0.67 9.81 2.67
CA THR A 330 0.53 10.49 3.97
C THR A 330 -0.55 11.57 3.93
N GLY A 331 -0.66 12.30 2.82
CA GLY A 331 -1.65 13.34 2.60
C GLY A 331 -3.08 12.83 2.62
N ILE A 332 -3.41 11.76 1.89
CA ILE A 332 -4.75 11.15 1.93
C ILE A 332 -5.05 10.60 3.31
N TYR A 333 -4.08 9.90 3.91
CA TYR A 333 -4.27 9.32 5.23
C TYR A 333 -4.58 10.42 6.25
N GLY A 334 -3.82 11.53 6.22
CA GLY A 334 -4.09 12.73 7.01
C GLY A 334 -5.47 13.31 6.71
N MET A 335 -5.85 13.43 5.44
CA MET A 335 -7.10 14.06 5.01
C MET A 335 -8.32 13.33 5.54
N TRP A 336 -8.35 12.00 5.42
CA TRP A 336 -9.47 11.20 5.93
C TRP A 336 -9.53 11.20 7.46
N ASN A 337 -8.39 11.13 8.15
CA ASN A 337 -8.38 11.23 9.61
C ASN A 337 -8.84 12.61 10.10
N ILE A 338 -8.38 13.69 9.46
CA ILE A 338 -8.80 15.06 9.75
C ILE A 338 -10.29 15.24 9.45
N TYR A 339 -10.80 14.64 8.36
CA TYR A 339 -12.22 14.61 8.06
C TYR A 339 -13.02 13.91 9.16
N THR A 340 -12.58 12.73 9.62
CA THR A 340 -13.22 12.02 10.74
C THR A 340 -13.21 12.85 12.02
N ILE A 341 -12.07 13.47 12.36
CA ILE A 341 -11.94 14.38 13.50
C ILE A 341 -12.91 15.56 13.39
N SER A 342 -13.02 16.15 12.20
CA SER A 342 -13.92 17.27 11.93
C SER A 342 -15.37 16.87 12.15
N VAL A 343 -15.78 15.71 11.64
CA VAL A 343 -17.14 15.19 11.81
C VAL A 343 -17.42 14.95 13.30
N LEU A 344 -16.55 14.23 14.00
CA LEU A 344 -16.72 13.96 15.44
C LEU A 344 -16.81 15.25 16.27
N TYR A 345 -16.01 16.26 15.94
CA TYR A 345 -16.00 17.52 16.68
C TYR A 345 -17.21 18.41 16.36
N PHE A 346 -17.49 18.68 15.08
CA PHE A 346 -18.56 19.61 14.69
C PHE A 346 -19.97 19.06 14.90
N TYR A 347 -20.13 17.74 14.86
CA TYR A 347 -21.39 17.04 15.12
C TYR A 347 -21.53 16.60 16.58
N ALA A 348 -20.56 16.90 17.44
CA ALA A 348 -20.72 16.69 18.87
C ALA A 348 -21.89 17.54 19.39
N PRO A 349 -22.78 16.94 20.20
CA PRO A 349 -23.91 17.66 20.76
C PRO A 349 -23.43 18.72 21.76
N LEU A 350 -24.10 19.88 21.80
CA LEU A 350 -23.78 20.94 22.76
C LEU A 350 -24.12 20.52 24.20
N GLU A 351 -23.32 20.99 25.15
CA GLU A 351 -23.57 20.78 26.58
C GLU A 351 -24.90 21.41 27.02
N LYS A 352 -25.61 20.71 27.92
CA LYS A 352 -26.90 21.15 28.48
C LYS A 352 -26.85 22.56 29.07
N LYS A 353 -25.75 22.95 29.73
CA LYS A 353 -25.56 24.28 30.33
C LYS A 353 -25.53 25.39 29.27
N THR A 354 -24.87 25.14 28.15
CA THR A 354 -24.78 26.09 27.04
C THR A 354 -26.13 26.27 26.35
N ILE A 355 -26.88 25.17 26.17
CA ILE A 355 -28.25 25.19 25.62
C ILE A 355 -29.18 26.01 26.52
N GLN A 356 -29.09 25.84 27.85
CA GLN A 356 -29.90 26.62 28.80
C GLN A 356 -29.60 28.13 28.72
N GLN A 357 -28.33 28.52 28.72
CA GLN A 357 -27.92 29.93 28.57
C GLN A 357 -28.38 30.55 27.24
N GLN A 358 -28.38 29.77 26.15
CA GLN A 358 -28.87 30.24 24.85
C GLN A 358 -30.40 30.42 24.83
N SER A 359 -31.13 29.51 25.47
CA SER A 359 -32.59 29.62 25.61
C SER A 359 -33.02 30.81 26.46
N GLU A 360 -32.24 31.15 27.50
CA GLU A 360 -32.46 32.35 28.32
C GLU A 360 -32.18 33.63 27.53
N LYS A 361 -31.07 33.68 26.77
CA LYS A 361 -30.77 34.81 25.89
C LYS A 361 -31.87 35.04 24.85
N GLN A 362 -32.35 33.99 24.17
CA GLN A 362 -33.43 34.12 23.19
C GLN A 362 -34.74 34.63 23.79
N LYS A 363 -35.09 34.19 25.01
CA LYS A 363 -36.27 34.72 25.73
C LYS A 363 -36.12 36.21 26.05
N ILE A 364 -34.93 36.66 26.41
CA ILE A 364 -34.67 38.09 26.66
C ILE A 364 -34.85 38.89 25.36
N TYR A 365 -34.31 38.42 24.23
CA TYR A 365 -34.46 39.13 22.95
C TYR A 365 -35.92 39.20 22.43
N THR A 366 -36.75 38.18 22.67
CA THR A 366 -38.17 38.25 22.30
C THR A 366 -39.01 39.14 23.22
N ILE A 367 -38.59 39.36 24.47
CA ILE A 367 -39.27 40.29 25.39
C ILE A 367 -38.94 41.76 25.06
N TYR A 368 -37.77 42.04 24.49
CA TYR A 368 -37.30 43.40 24.20
C TYR A 368 -37.41 43.84 22.73
N SER A 369 -38.03 43.05 21.85
CA SER A 369 -38.32 43.48 20.47
C SER A 369 -39.62 44.31 20.44
N PRO A 370 -39.58 45.62 20.13
CA PRO A 370 -40.82 46.36 19.87
C PRO A 370 -41.45 45.83 18.57
N SER A 371 -42.76 45.62 18.62
CA SER A 371 -43.61 45.21 17.49
C SER A 371 -43.65 46.23 16.37
#